data_AF-A0AAC8V8L5-F1
#
_entry.id   AF-A0AAC8V8L5-F1
#
_cell.length_a   1.000
_cell.length_b   1.000
_cell.length_c   1.000
_cell.angle_alpha   90.00
_cell.angle_beta   90.00
_cell.angle_gamma   90.00
#
_symmetry.space_group_name_H-M   'P 1'
#
loop_
_entity.id
_entity.type
_entity.pdbx_description
1 polymer ?
#
loop_
_entity_poly.entity_id
_entity_poly.type
_entity_poly.pdbx_seq_one_letter_code
_entity_poly.pdbx_strand_id
1 'polypeptide(L)'
;MKTIAGALAALLLAYGAPVMADEAIPPSLSELMAQPSYQQSWKQALQGEKDLPLWVRSGQGTSAPPQTLTWQGKAYQVGMVCQPHNCGNRQLFIAFSADRRQAWALRVTLPDSDAAMLQPAKYARFQWLGNPDASLKALLMQQVTSQPDWK
;
A
#
# COMPACT_ATOMS: atom_id res chain seq x y z
N MET A 1 -49.82 -43.06 -28.54
CA MET A 1 -49.09 -44.10 -29.30
C MET A 1 -47.64 -44.04 -28.90
N LYS A 2 -47.05 -45.19 -28.52
CA LYS A 2 -45.69 -45.38 -28.00
C LYS A 2 -44.66 -45.43 -29.15
N THR A 3 -43.50 -44.79 -28.99
CA THR A 3 -42.23 -45.13 -29.67
C THR A 3 -41.07 -44.73 -28.74
N ILE A 4 -40.48 -45.69 -28.02
CA ILE A 4 -39.22 -46.42 -28.30
C ILE A 4 -37.95 -45.62 -27.92
N ALA A 5 -37.22 -46.26 -27.01
CA ALA A 5 -35.92 -45.93 -26.47
C ALA A 5 -34.80 -45.93 -27.52
N GLY A 6 -33.80 -45.08 -27.30
CA GLY A 6 -32.51 -45.13 -27.97
C GLY A 6 -31.46 -44.49 -27.08
N ALA A 7 -30.82 -45.30 -26.24
CA ALA A 7 -29.69 -44.90 -25.40
C ALA A 7 -28.42 -44.81 -26.26
N LEU A 8 -27.78 -43.64 -26.26
CA LEU A 8 -26.40 -43.46 -26.70
C LEU A 8 -25.67 -42.65 -25.62
N ALA A 9 -25.07 -43.38 -24.68
CA ALA A 9 -24.17 -42.82 -23.69
C ALA A 9 -22.82 -42.52 -24.37
N ALA A 10 -22.62 -41.27 -24.79
CA ALA A 10 -21.31 -40.78 -25.19
C ALA A 10 -20.51 -40.45 -23.92
N LEU A 11 -19.59 -41.33 -23.54
CA LEU A 11 -18.55 -41.02 -22.53
C LEU A 11 -17.58 -40.00 -23.13
N LEU A 12 -17.82 -38.72 -22.87
CA LEU A 12 -16.83 -37.67 -23.07
C LEU A 12 -15.81 -37.74 -21.93
N LEU A 13 -14.64 -38.31 -22.22
CA LEU A 13 -13.47 -38.22 -21.35
C LEU A 13 -13.01 -36.76 -21.31
N ALA A 14 -13.44 -36.03 -20.28
CA ALA A 14 -12.93 -34.71 -19.98
C ALA A 14 -11.46 -34.82 -19.55
N TYR A 15 -10.54 -34.56 -20.47
CA TYR A 15 -9.14 -34.30 -20.17
C TYR A 15 -9.06 -32.96 -19.42
N GLY A 16 -9.14 -33.01 -18.10
CA GLY A 16 -8.84 -31.86 -17.26
C GLY A 16 -7.34 -31.61 -17.29
N ALA A 17 -6.88 -30.65 -18.08
CA ALA A 17 -5.55 -30.10 -17.88
C ALA A 17 -5.52 -29.46 -16.49
N PRO A 18 -4.51 -29.73 -15.64
CA PRO A 18 -4.37 -29.00 -14.39
C PRO A 18 -4.13 -27.54 -14.76
N VAL A 19 -5.09 -26.67 -14.44
CA VAL A 19 -4.85 -25.23 -14.37
C VAL A 19 -3.92 -25.03 -13.19
N MET A 20 -2.63 -24.92 -13.47
CA MET A 20 -1.66 -24.39 -12.52
C MET A 20 -2.05 -22.93 -12.30
N ALA A 21 -2.64 -22.63 -11.15
CA ALA A 21 -2.83 -21.25 -10.72
C ALA A 21 -1.43 -20.66 -10.53
N ASP A 22 -1.03 -19.76 -11.44
CA ASP A 22 0.16 -18.93 -11.26
C ASP A 22 -0.12 -18.03 -10.05
N GLU A 23 0.50 -18.31 -8.90
CA GLU A 23 0.44 -17.42 -7.75
C GLU A 23 1.23 -16.15 -8.09
N ALA A 24 0.57 -15.21 -8.76
CA ALA A 24 1.16 -13.93 -9.11
C ALA A 24 1.66 -13.22 -7.84
N ILE A 25 2.95 -12.86 -7.83
CA ILE A 25 3.53 -12.03 -6.78
C ILE A 25 2.77 -10.69 -6.75
N PRO A 26 2.14 -10.31 -5.63
CA PRO A 26 1.38 -9.07 -5.58
C PRO A 26 2.30 -7.87 -5.79
N PRO A 27 1.85 -6.82 -6.52
CA PRO A 27 2.67 -5.63 -6.76
C PRO A 27 2.98 -4.91 -5.44
N SER A 28 4.19 -4.38 -5.35
CA SER A 28 4.61 -3.46 -4.31
C SER A 28 3.77 -2.18 -4.32
N LEU A 29 3.77 -1.44 -3.20
CA LEU A 29 3.09 -0.16 -3.15
C LEU A 29 3.66 0.82 -4.20
N SER A 30 4.96 0.85 -4.42
CA SER A 30 5.56 1.71 -5.44
C SER A 30 5.15 1.36 -6.87
N GLU A 31 4.93 0.09 -7.20
CA GLU A 31 4.36 -0.32 -8.49
C GLU A 31 2.90 0.09 -8.62
N LEU A 32 2.11 -0.02 -7.54
CA LEU A 32 0.73 0.48 -7.51
C LEU A 32 0.67 2.00 -7.69
N MET A 33 1.57 2.74 -7.04
CA MET A 33 1.71 4.20 -7.15
C MET A 33 1.97 4.67 -8.59
N ALA A 34 2.53 3.81 -9.45
CA ALA A 34 2.75 4.12 -10.86
C ALA A 34 1.47 4.03 -11.70
N GLN A 35 0.39 3.43 -11.18
CA GLN A 35 -0.87 3.28 -11.91
C GLN A 35 -1.70 4.58 -11.87
N PRO A 36 -2.45 4.91 -12.94
CA PRO A 36 -3.16 6.19 -13.05
C PRO A 36 -4.12 6.51 -11.88
N SER A 37 -4.82 5.51 -11.36
CA SER A 37 -5.78 5.69 -10.26
C SER A 37 -5.11 6.14 -8.95
N TYR A 38 -3.92 5.61 -8.64
CA TYR A 38 -3.15 6.01 -7.47
C TYR A 38 -2.43 7.35 -7.68
N GLN A 39 -1.89 7.57 -8.89
CA GLN A 39 -1.25 8.85 -9.23
C GLN A 39 -2.20 10.03 -9.06
N GLN A 40 -3.47 9.87 -9.45
CA GLN A 40 -4.45 10.96 -9.36
C GLN A 40 -4.74 11.37 -7.91
N SER A 41 -5.06 10.41 -7.04
CA SER A 41 -5.32 10.70 -5.62
C SER A 41 -4.07 11.12 -4.88
N TRP A 42 -2.89 10.59 -5.25
CA TRP A 42 -1.62 11.05 -4.69
C TRP A 42 -1.31 12.50 -5.06
N LYS A 43 -1.46 12.88 -6.33
CA LYS A 43 -1.30 14.28 -6.76
C LYS A 43 -2.23 15.22 -6.00
N GLN A 44 -3.46 14.78 -5.71
CA GLN A 44 -4.40 15.53 -4.90
C GLN A 44 -3.93 15.66 -3.44
N ALA A 45 -3.44 14.58 -2.85
CA ALA A 45 -2.90 14.58 -1.49
C ALA A 45 -1.71 15.53 -1.30
N LEU A 46 -0.93 15.76 -2.36
CA LEU A 46 0.22 16.67 -2.35
C LEU A 46 -0.13 18.12 -2.72
N GLN A 47 -1.39 18.46 -2.96
CA GLN A 47 -1.76 19.84 -3.32
C GLN A 47 -1.41 20.82 -2.21
N GLY A 48 -0.69 21.89 -2.58
CA GLY A 48 -0.26 22.92 -1.65
C GLY A 48 1.08 22.64 -0.94
N GLU A 49 1.58 21.41 -1.02
CA GLU A 49 2.88 21.05 -0.46
C GLU A 49 4.01 21.64 -1.30
N LYS A 50 5.02 22.20 -0.64
CA LYS A 50 6.21 22.77 -1.26
C LYS A 50 7.45 21.95 -0.92
N ASP A 51 8.44 21.99 -1.80
CA ASP A 51 9.78 21.44 -1.56
C ASP A 51 9.83 19.94 -1.18
N LEU A 52 8.86 19.17 -1.66
CA LEU A 52 8.87 17.72 -1.48
C LEU A 52 9.99 17.07 -2.32
N PRO A 53 10.79 16.16 -1.75
CA PRO A 53 11.75 15.36 -2.51
C PRO A 53 11.07 14.59 -3.65
N LEU A 54 11.82 14.33 -4.73
CA LEU A 54 11.27 13.66 -5.91
C LEU A 54 10.64 12.29 -5.59
N TRP A 55 11.28 11.48 -4.73
CA TRP A 55 10.78 10.17 -4.34
C TRP A 55 9.45 10.24 -3.58
N VAL A 56 9.21 11.30 -2.81
CA VAL A 56 7.92 11.57 -2.16
C VAL A 56 6.89 11.99 -3.21
N ARG A 57 7.25 12.92 -4.11
CA ARG A 57 6.34 13.39 -5.17
C ARG A 57 5.87 12.26 -6.08
N SER A 58 6.76 11.33 -6.42
CA SER A 58 6.42 10.20 -7.28
C SER A 58 5.84 9.00 -6.54
N GLY A 59 6.00 8.92 -5.21
CA GLY A 59 5.66 7.73 -4.43
C GLY A 59 6.53 6.51 -4.79
N GLN A 60 7.67 6.73 -5.45
CA GLN A 60 8.57 5.67 -5.88
C GLN A 60 9.73 5.52 -4.89
N GLY A 61 9.97 4.28 -4.46
CA GLY A 61 11.03 3.93 -3.54
C GLY A 61 11.03 2.43 -3.24
N THR A 62 11.72 2.05 -2.18
CA THR A 62 11.67 0.67 -1.69
C THR A 62 10.36 0.46 -0.94
N SER A 63 9.59 -0.55 -1.33
CA SER A 63 8.30 -0.86 -0.70
C SER A 63 7.94 -2.33 -0.83
N ALA A 64 7.08 -2.79 0.08
CA ALA A 64 6.42 -4.08 0.01
C ALA A 64 4.99 -3.92 -0.54
N PRO A 65 4.27 -5.01 -0.86
CA PRO A 65 2.85 -4.95 -1.13
C PRO A 65 2.09 -4.32 0.05
N PRO A 66 1.14 -3.40 -0.20
CA PRO A 66 0.35 -2.82 0.88
C PRO A 66 -0.67 -3.81 1.42
N GLN A 67 -1.10 -3.58 2.66
CA GLN A 67 -2.13 -4.35 3.32
C GLN A 67 -3.50 -3.72 3.11
N THR A 68 -4.54 -4.56 2.95
CA THR A 68 -5.92 -4.11 3.06
C THR A 68 -6.40 -4.32 4.49
N LEU A 69 -6.84 -3.26 5.15
CA LEU A 69 -7.33 -3.32 6.53
C LEU A 69 -8.60 -2.50 6.71
N THR A 70 -9.36 -2.81 7.76
CA THR A 70 -10.50 -2.01 8.19
C THR A 70 -10.11 -1.19 9.42
N TRP A 71 -10.32 0.12 9.37
CA TRP A 71 -10.11 1.04 10.47
C TRP A 71 -11.38 1.85 10.71
N GLN A 72 -11.94 1.73 11.93
CA GLN A 72 -13.19 2.41 12.32
C GLN A 72 -14.33 2.25 11.29
N GLY A 73 -14.53 1.02 10.81
CA GLY A 73 -15.61 0.68 9.87
C GLY A 73 -15.37 1.10 8.41
N LYS A 74 -14.19 1.65 8.07
CA LYS A 74 -13.79 1.99 6.71
C LYS A 74 -12.62 1.13 6.25
N ALA A 75 -12.67 0.66 5.01
CA ALA A 75 -11.58 -0.11 4.41
C ALA A 75 -10.53 0.81 3.77
N TYR A 76 -9.26 0.46 3.97
CA TYR A 76 -8.10 1.18 3.45
C TYR A 76 -7.07 0.21 2.89
N GLN A 77 -6.31 0.68 1.90
CA GLN A 77 -5.07 0.04 1.49
C GLN A 77 -3.91 0.85 2.06
N VAL A 78 -3.09 0.22 2.91
CA VAL A 78 -2.08 0.89 3.74
C VAL A 78 -0.73 0.25 3.51
N GLY A 79 0.30 1.06 3.34
CA GLY A 79 1.67 0.55 3.23
C GLY A 79 2.71 1.65 3.41
N MET A 80 3.97 1.28 3.25
CA MET A 80 5.11 2.18 3.37
C MET A 80 5.93 2.18 2.08
N VAL A 81 6.35 3.36 1.66
CA VAL A 81 7.45 3.57 0.72
C VAL A 81 8.59 4.24 1.48
N CYS A 82 9.82 3.81 1.29
CA CYS A 82 10.98 4.49 1.85
C CYS A 82 11.98 4.89 0.78
N GLN A 83 12.80 5.89 1.08
CA GLN A 83 13.81 6.39 0.15
C GLN A 83 14.85 5.29 -0.13
N PRO A 84 15.17 5.02 -1.41
CA PRO A 84 16.24 4.09 -1.76
C PRO A 84 17.55 4.45 -1.04
N HIS A 85 18.23 3.43 -0.51
CA HIS A 85 19.48 3.55 0.25
C HIS A 85 19.41 4.37 1.56
N ASN A 86 18.24 4.90 1.93
CA ASN A 86 18.04 5.63 3.19
C ASN A 86 16.68 5.27 3.83
N CYS A 87 16.36 3.97 3.83
CA CYS A 87 15.03 3.51 4.21
C CYS A 87 14.69 3.84 5.68
N GLY A 88 15.65 3.65 6.59
CA GLY A 88 15.44 3.90 8.02
C GLY A 88 15.10 5.35 8.34
N ASN A 89 15.76 6.32 7.68
CA ASN A 89 15.62 7.73 8.06
C ASN A 89 14.60 8.50 7.21
N ARG A 90 14.05 7.89 6.16
CA ARG A 90 13.23 8.56 5.15
C ARG A 90 12.09 7.64 4.75
N GLN A 91 11.00 7.70 5.50
CA GLN A 91 9.84 6.83 5.32
C GLN A 91 8.60 7.65 4.96
N LEU A 92 7.70 7.02 4.21
CA LEU A 92 6.42 7.56 3.80
C LEU A 92 5.35 6.47 3.98
N PHE A 93 4.54 6.62 5.02
CA PHE A 93 3.40 5.74 5.29
C PHE A 93 2.19 6.30 4.57
N ILE A 94 1.53 5.49 3.75
CA ILE A 94 0.45 5.94 2.86
C ILE A 94 -0.79 5.09 3.14
N ALA A 95 -1.94 5.75 3.19
CA ALA A 95 -3.25 5.13 3.22
C ALA A 95 -4.07 5.62 2.01
N PHE A 96 -4.59 4.69 1.22
CA PHE A 96 -5.58 4.95 0.17
C PHE A 96 -6.96 4.54 0.66
N SER A 97 -7.99 5.31 0.29
CA SER A 97 -9.37 4.84 0.39
C SER A 97 -9.55 3.58 -0.46
N ALA A 98 -10.50 2.70 -0.10
CA ALA A 98 -10.74 1.46 -0.85
C ALA A 98 -11.04 1.69 -2.35
N ASP A 99 -11.69 2.80 -2.69
CA ASP A 99 -11.96 3.21 -4.07
C ASP A 99 -10.80 3.96 -4.75
N ARG A 100 -9.69 4.17 -4.02
CA ARG A 100 -8.46 4.88 -4.41
C ARG A 100 -8.65 6.35 -4.80
N ARG A 101 -9.82 6.92 -4.51
CA ARG A 101 -10.12 8.32 -4.84
C ARG A 101 -9.45 9.31 -3.90
N GLN A 102 -9.03 8.87 -2.73
CA GLN A 102 -8.35 9.69 -1.73
C GLN A 102 -7.10 8.98 -1.21
N ALA A 103 -6.10 9.79 -0.89
CA ALA A 103 -4.84 9.33 -0.32
C ALA A 103 -4.44 10.27 0.82
N TRP A 104 -3.82 9.68 1.84
CA TRP A 104 -3.24 10.39 2.97
C TRP A 104 -1.90 9.77 3.29
N ALA A 105 -0.99 10.57 3.82
CA ALA A 105 0.29 10.04 4.23
C ALA A 105 0.88 10.74 5.43
N LEU A 106 1.81 10.02 6.05
CA LEU A 106 2.71 10.50 7.08
C LEU A 106 4.14 10.29 6.58
N ARG A 107 4.83 11.39 6.31
CA ARG A 107 6.26 11.37 6.04
C ARG A 107 7.02 11.43 7.35
N VAL A 108 7.87 10.45 7.60
CA VAL A 108 8.72 10.32 8.77
C VAL A 108 10.17 10.55 8.35
N THR A 109 10.83 11.49 9.01
CA THR A 109 12.21 11.89 8.70
C THR A 109 13.06 11.88 9.96
N LEU A 110 14.17 11.13 9.96
CA LEU A 110 15.15 11.10 11.04
C LEU A 110 16.45 11.82 10.62
N PRO A 111 17.18 12.48 11.52
CA PRO A 111 18.56 12.89 11.24
C PRO A 111 19.42 11.68 10.83
N ASP A 112 20.42 11.91 9.99
CA ASP A 112 21.39 10.86 9.63
C ASP A 112 22.43 10.74 10.77
N SER A 113 22.09 10.01 11.83
CA SER A 113 22.95 9.76 12.98
C SER A 113 22.61 8.47 13.73
N ASP A 114 23.60 7.87 14.39
CA ASP A 114 23.40 6.65 15.18
C ASP A 114 22.38 6.85 16.30
N ALA A 115 22.38 8.03 16.93
CA ALA A 115 21.42 8.34 17.99
C ALA A 115 19.97 8.33 17.47
N ALA A 116 19.74 8.83 16.26
CA ALA A 116 18.43 8.80 15.63
C ALA A 116 18.01 7.39 15.21
N MET A 117 18.95 6.56 14.77
CA MET A 117 18.68 5.15 14.46
C MET A 117 18.35 4.33 15.72
N LEU A 118 19.03 4.59 16.84
CA LEU A 118 18.83 3.85 18.08
C LEU A 118 17.59 4.29 18.88
N GLN A 119 17.12 5.53 18.70
CA GLN A 119 15.97 6.10 19.42
C GLN A 119 15.08 6.90 18.46
N PRO A 120 14.51 6.26 17.43
CA PRO A 120 13.81 6.98 16.36
C PRO A 120 12.65 7.84 16.86
N ALA A 121 11.91 7.40 17.91
CA ALA A 121 10.78 8.16 18.43
C ALA A 121 11.20 9.55 18.97
N LYS A 122 12.43 9.69 19.46
CA LYS A 122 12.96 10.94 20.01
C LYS A 122 13.35 11.96 18.92
N TYR A 123 13.75 11.48 17.74
CA TYR A 123 14.32 12.32 16.69
C TYR A 123 13.42 12.48 15.47
N ALA A 124 12.35 11.69 15.36
CA ALA A 124 11.45 11.71 14.23
C ALA A 124 10.79 13.08 14.03
N ARG A 125 10.80 13.52 12.77
CA ARG A 125 9.97 14.63 12.30
C ARG A 125 8.84 14.08 11.45
N PHE A 126 7.66 14.63 11.67
CA PHE A 126 6.42 14.20 11.03
C PHE A 126 5.89 15.31 10.12
N GLN A 127 5.54 14.95 8.89
CA GLN A 127 4.80 15.81 7.96
C GLN A 127 3.57 15.04 7.45
N TRP A 128 2.39 15.61 7.71
CA TRP A 128 1.11 15.07 7.25
C TRP A 128 0.82 15.54 5.83
N LEU A 129 0.36 14.63 4.96
CA LEU A 129 0.03 14.92 3.57
C LEU A 129 -1.41 14.48 3.29
N GLY A 130 -2.14 15.25 2.47
CA GLY A 130 -3.54 14.99 2.14
C GLY A 130 -4.56 15.39 3.21
N ASN A 131 -4.15 16.19 4.19
CA ASN A 131 -5.00 16.67 5.29
C ASN A 131 -5.78 15.55 6.04
N PRO A 132 -5.10 14.52 6.60
CA PRO A 132 -5.78 13.46 7.32
C PRO A 132 -6.48 13.99 8.57
N ASP A 133 -7.68 13.47 8.83
CA ASP A 133 -8.39 13.69 10.08
C ASP A 133 -7.71 12.94 11.26
N ALA A 134 -8.26 13.11 12.47
CA ALA A 134 -7.70 12.47 13.66
C ALA A 134 -7.67 10.93 13.57
N SER A 135 -8.67 10.33 12.93
CA SER A 135 -8.78 8.88 12.78
C SER A 135 -7.69 8.34 11.84
N LEU A 136 -7.48 8.99 10.69
CA LEU A 136 -6.43 8.65 9.74
C LEU A 136 -5.03 8.92 10.29
N LYS A 137 -4.85 10.00 11.06
CA LYS A 137 -3.59 10.24 11.78
C LYS A 137 -3.26 9.09 12.74
N ALA A 138 -4.26 8.60 13.48
CA ALA A 138 -4.09 7.45 14.37
C ALA A 138 -3.74 6.17 13.59
N LEU A 139 -4.43 5.90 12.46
CA LEU A 139 -4.10 4.77 11.60
C LEU A 139 -2.65 4.83 11.09
N LEU A 140 -2.21 5.98 10.58
CA LEU A 140 -0.85 6.15 10.06
C LEU A 140 0.21 6.07 11.16
N MET A 141 -0.04 6.66 12.34
CA MET A 141 0.87 6.50 13.49
C MET A 141 0.94 5.06 13.97
N GLN A 142 -0.17 4.30 13.91
CA GLN A 142 -0.14 2.88 14.25
C GLN A 142 0.86 2.13 13.36
N GLN A 143 0.94 2.45 12.07
CA GLN A 143 1.92 1.83 11.18
C GLN A 143 3.36 2.19 11.56
N VAL A 144 3.61 3.45 11.90
CA VAL A 144 4.94 3.92 12.33
C VAL A 144 5.38 3.21 13.60
N THR A 145 4.51 3.18 14.61
CA THR A 145 4.80 2.67 15.95
C THR A 145 4.79 1.14 16.04
N SER A 146 4.24 0.45 15.05
CA SER A 146 4.27 -1.03 14.97
C SER A 146 5.58 -1.56 14.38
N GLN A 147 6.49 -0.69 13.93
CA GLN A 147 7.80 -1.13 13.47
C GLN A 147 8.64 -1.66 14.65
N PRO A 148 9.36 -2.79 14.49
CA PRO A 148 10.11 -3.41 15.59
C PRO A 148 11.13 -2.49 16.25
N ASP A 149 11.74 -1.60 15.48
CA ASP A 149 12.78 -0.68 15.95
C ASP A 149 12.22 0.62 16.54
N TRP A 150 10.89 0.80 16.54
CA TRP A 150 10.25 2.00 17.04
C TRP A 150 10.18 2.00 18.58
N LYS A 151 11.05 2.81 19.20
CA LYS A 151 11.14 3.01 20.65
C LYS A 151 11.56 4.44 20.99
#